data_AF-A0A842P1H8-F1
#
_entry.id   AF-A0A842P1H8-F1
#
_cell.length_a   1.000
_cell.length_b   1.000
_cell.length_c   1.000
_cell.angle_alpha   90.00
_cell.angle_beta   90.00
_cell.angle_gamma   90.00
#
_symmetry.space_group_name_H-M   'P 1'
#
loop_
_entity.id
_entity.type
_entity.pdbx_description
1 polymer ?
#
loop_
_entity_poly.entity_id
_entity_poly.type
_entity_poly.pdbx_seq_one_letter_code
_entity_poly.pdbx_strand_id
1 'polypeptide(L)' 'MSNNVVVTWSGSKEDAQALVQAISPDDSESFVIDLDIMGDSATLTIKVSEESVRTLRTTIDDILACLSAAESAISEA' A
#
# COMPACT_ATOMS: atom_id res chain seq x y z
N MET A 1 -9.70 -21.68 1.93
CA MET A 1 -9.84 -20.85 0.72
C MET A 1 -9.36 -19.47 1.12
N SER A 2 -8.46 -18.86 0.36
CA SER A 2 -7.94 -17.52 0.64
C SER A 2 -8.46 -16.52 -0.40
N ASN A 3 -8.83 -15.34 0.06
CA ASN A 3 -9.25 -14.20 -0.75
C ASN A 3 -8.05 -13.30 -0.92
N ASN A 4 -7.86 -12.74 -2.12
CA ASN A 4 -6.65 -11.98 -2.44
C ASN A 4 -7.02 -10.67 -3.13
N VAL A 5 -6.34 -9.59 -2.76
CA VAL A 5 -6.44 -8.28 -3.41
C VAL A 5 -5.03 -7.78 -3.69
N VAL A 6 -4.86 -7.14 -4.85
CA VAL A 6 -3.62 -6.47 -5.23
C VAL A 6 -3.95 -5.01 -5.51
N VAL A 7 -3.27 -4.11 -4.82
CA VAL A 7 -3.30 -2.67 -5.07
C VAL A 7 -1.99 -2.29 -5.72
N THR A 8 -2.06 -1.51 -6.80
CA THR A 8 -0.88 -1.02 -7.51
C THR A 8 -0.96 0.49 -7.62
N TRP A 9 0.11 1.16 -7.22
CA TRP A 9 0.29 2.60 -7.36
C TRP A 9 1.56 2.87 -8.17
N SER A 10 1.62 3.98 -8.89
CA SER A 10 2.80 4.38 -9.66
C SER A 10 2.98 5.89 -9.65
N GLY A 11 4.22 6.33 -9.50
CA GLY A 11 4.56 7.74 -9.40
C GLY A 11 6.06 7.95 -9.22
N SER A 12 6.45 9.02 -8.53
CA SER A 12 7.86 9.30 -8.27
C SER A 12 8.44 8.32 -7.23
N LYS A 13 9.75 8.08 -7.31
CA LYS A 13 10.46 7.28 -6.31
C LYS A 13 10.31 7.86 -4.89
N GLU A 14 10.36 9.18 -4.76
CA GLU A 14 10.30 9.87 -3.46
C GLU A 14 8.94 9.66 -2.81
N ASP A 15 7.86 9.84 -3.57
CA ASP A 15 6.50 9.62 -3.10
C ASP A 15 6.26 8.16 -2.74
N ALA A 16 6.77 7.22 -3.55
CA ALA A 16 6.65 5.79 -3.27
C ALA A 16 7.31 5.41 -1.93
N GLN A 17 8.47 5.98 -1.63
CA GLN A 17 9.17 5.76 -0.36
C GLN A 17 8.41 6.37 0.83
N ALA A 18 7.76 7.52 0.63
CA ALA A 18 6.91 8.12 1.66
C ALA A 18 5.64 7.27 1.91
N LEU A 19 5.00 6.78 0.85
CA LEU A 19 3.82 5.90 0.94
C LEU A 19 4.14 4.59 1.68
N VAL A 20 5.27 3.94 1.37
CA VAL A 20 5.69 2.72 2.08
C VAL A 20 5.87 2.99 3.57
N GLN A 21 6.51 4.10 3.95
CA GLN A 21 6.70 4.44 5.36
C GLN A 21 5.37 4.68 6.10
N ALA A 22 4.34 5.18 5.40
CA ALA A 22 3.04 5.42 6.01
C ALA A 22 2.27 4.14 6.34
N ILE A 23 2.48 3.06 5.57
CA ILE A 23 1.78 1.77 5.77
C ILE A 23 2.63 0.68 6.44
N SER A 24 3.96 0.88 6.53
CA SER A 24 4.87 -0.06 7.20
C SER A 24 4.69 -0.25 8.72
N PRO A 25 4.10 0.67 9.52
CA PRO A 25 3.88 0.43 10.94
C PRO A 25 2.64 -0.42 11.25
N ASP A 26 1.76 -0.65 10.27
CA ASP A 26 0.59 -1.52 10.40
C ASP A 26 0.98 -2.98 10.09
N ASP A 27 0.61 -3.91 10.98
CA ASP A 27 1.06 -5.29 11.11
C ASP A 27 1.48 -6.03 9.81
N SER A 28 2.77 -6.37 9.75
CA SER A 28 3.46 -7.05 8.64
C SER A 28 3.00 -8.50 8.35
N GLU A 29 2.02 -9.04 9.08
CA GLU A 29 1.55 -10.43 8.87
C GLU A 29 0.41 -10.54 7.86
N SER A 30 -0.39 -9.48 7.64
CA SER A 30 -1.59 -9.54 6.79
C SER A 30 -1.36 -9.13 5.32
N PHE A 31 -0.22 -8.54 4.99
CA PHE A 31 0.06 -8.10 3.62
C PHE A 31 1.55 -8.03 3.28
N VAL A 32 1.84 -8.06 1.98
CA VAL A 32 3.18 -7.96 1.42
C VAL A 32 3.27 -6.70 0.58
N ILE A 33 4.35 -5.94 0.76
CA ILE A 33 4.68 -4.77 -0.04
C ILE A 33 5.85 -5.11 -0.95
N ASP A 34 5.74 -4.76 -2.22
CA ASP A 34 6.81 -4.82 -3.21
C ASP A 34 6.96 -3.44 -3.85
N LEU A 35 8.19 -2.91 -3.86
CA LEU A 35 8.50 -1.59 -4.42
C LEU A 35 9.54 -1.77 -5.52
N ASP A 36 9.11 -1.56 -6.76
CA ASP A 36 9.99 -1.55 -7.93
C ASP A 36 10.37 -0.12 -8.28
N ILE A 37 11.66 0.16 -8.44
CA ILE A 37 12.18 1.50 -8.74
C ILE A 37 12.88 1.44 -10.10
N MET A 38 12.38 2.25 -11.04
CA MET A 38 12.93 2.42 -12.37
C MET A 38 13.34 3.87 -12.60
N GLY A 39 14.58 4.20 -12.27
CA GLY A 39 15.08 5.58 -12.34
C GLY A 39 14.38 6.48 -11.31
N ASP A 40 13.73 7.54 -11.79
CA ASP A 40 12.94 8.48 -10.98
C ASP A 40 11.48 8.04 -10.79
N SER A 41 11.06 6.96 -11.44
CA SER A 41 9.73 6.38 -11.29
C SER A 41 9.76 5.17 -10.38
N ALA A 42 8.65 4.92 -9.70
CA ALA A 42 8.47 3.75 -8.87
C ALA A 42 7.05 3.18 -8.97
N THR A 43 6.95 1.87 -8.80
CA THR A 43 5.69 1.14 -8.73
C THR A 43 5.60 0.44 -7.38
N LEU A 44 4.57 0.78 -6.62
CA LEU A 44 4.25 0.16 -5.34
C LEU A 44 3.16 -0.89 -5.56
N THR A 45 3.43 -2.13 -5.16
CA THR A 45 2.47 -3.25 -5.22
C THR A 45 2.21 -3.76 -3.82
N ILE A 46 0.95 -3.75 -3.39
CA ILE A 46 0.52 -4.24 -2.08
C ILE A 46 -0.37 -5.46 -2.32
N LYS A 47 0.00 -6.59 -1.72
CA LYS A 47 -0.72 -7.87 -1.84
C LYS A 47 -1.29 -8.24 -0.49
N VAL A 48 -2.62 -8.38 -0.41
CA VAL A 48 -3.33 -8.75 0.81
C VAL A 48 -4.00 -10.09 0.61
N SER A 49 -3.84 -11.00 1.57
CA SER A 49 -4.37 -12.37 1.50
C SER A 49 -5.03 -12.74 2.83
N GLU A 50 -6.34 -12.99 2.81
CA GLU A 50 -7.13 -13.23 4.03
C GLU A 50 -8.16 -14.35 3.84
N GLU A 51 -8.48 -15.07 4.91
CA GLU A 51 -9.43 -16.21 4.85
C GLU A 51 -10.89 -15.77 4.65
N SER A 52 -11.24 -14.57 5.10
CA SER A 52 -12.60 -14.02 5.01
C SER A 52 -12.61 -12.72 4.23
N VAL A 53 -13.59 -12.57 3.33
CA VAL A 53 -13.84 -11.32 2.59
C VAL A 53 -14.10 -10.15 3.54
N ARG A 54 -14.69 -10.40 4.71
CA ARG A 54 -14.91 -9.35 5.72
C ARG A 54 -13.59 -8.79 6.24
N THR A 55 -12.66 -9.67 6.62
CA THR A 55 -11.33 -9.27 7.10
C THR A 55 -10.55 -8.59 6.00
N LEU A 56 -10.53 -9.19 4.79
CA LEU A 56 -9.90 -8.62 3.61
C LEU A 56 -10.36 -7.18 3.34
N ARG A 57 -11.68 -6.94 3.41
CA ARG A 57 -12.24 -5.61 3.22
C ARG A 57 -11.72 -4.64 4.28
N THR A 58 -11.78 -5.00 5.55
CA THR A 58 -11.29 -4.14 6.64
C THR A 58 -9.82 -3.80 6.44
N THR A 59 -8.97 -4.79 6.19
CA THR A 59 -7.53 -4.58 5.94
C THR A 59 -7.28 -3.66 4.74
N ILE A 60 -8.01 -3.83 3.63
CA ILE A 60 -7.89 -2.96 2.46
C ILE A 60 -8.39 -1.54 2.76
N ASP A 61 -9.52 -1.39 3.45
CA ASP A 61 -10.06 -0.08 3.82
C ASP A 61 -9.04 0.71 4.69
N ASP A 62 -8.38 0.04 5.65
CA ASP A 62 -7.36 0.66 6.51
C ASP A 62 -6.10 1.05 5.71
N ILE A 63 -5.59 0.18 4.83
CA ILE A 63 -4.44 0.46 3.96
C ILE A 63 -4.73 1.66 3.04
N LEU A 64 -5.90 1.68 2.40
CA LEU A 64 -6.28 2.75 1.48
C LEU A 64 -6.45 4.09 2.21
N ALA A 65 -6.92 4.08 3.47
CA ALA A 65 -7.03 5.28 4.29
C ALA A 65 -5.64 5.88 4.60
N CYS A 66 -4.67 5.06 5.00
CA CYS A 66 -3.30 5.50 5.25
C CYS A 66 -2.60 6.01 3.98
N LEU A 67 -2.76 5.31 2.85
CA LEU A 67 -2.20 5.75 1.57
C LEU A 67 -2.77 7.09 1.12
N SER A 68 -4.10 7.26 1.22
CA SER A 68 -4.78 8.52 0.87
C SER A 68 -4.28 9.70 1.71
N ALA A 69 -4.11 9.49 3.03
CA ALA A 69 -3.59 10.51 3.92
C ALA A 69 -2.15 10.90 3.58
N ALA A 70 -1.29 9.91 3.31
CA ALA A 70 0.09 10.14 2.92
C ALA A 70 0.20 10.84 1.55
N GLU A 71 -0.57 10.41 0.57
CA GLU A 71 -0.61 11.02 -0.77
C GLU A 71 -1.06 12.49 -0.71
N SER A 72 -2.08 12.81 0.11
CA SER A 72 -2.50 14.21 0.33
C SER A 72 -1.38 15.05 0.93
N ALA A 73 -0.68 14.52 1.95
CA ALA A 73 0.42 15.23 2.60
C ALA A 73 1.60 15.49 1.65
N ILE A 74 1.84 14.57 0.71
CA ILE A 74 2.86 14.72 -0.35
C ILE A 74 2.45 15.78 -1.36
N SER A 75 1.19 15.76 -1.82
CA SER A 75 0.69 16.71 -2.84
C SER A 75 0.56 18.15 -2.32
N GLU A 76 0.49 18.35 -1.00
CA GLU A 76 0.41 19.67 -0.36
C GLU A 76 1.79 20.23 0.06
N ALA A 77 2.89 19.50 -0.22
CA ALA A 77 4.26 19.84 0.18
C ALA A 77 5.05 20.63 -0.88
#